data_AF-A0A377AHA5-F1
#
_entry.id   AF-A0A377AHA5-F1
#
_cell.length_a   1.000
_cell.length_b   1.000
_cell.length_c   1.000
_cell.angle_alpha   90.00
_cell.angle_beta   90.00
_cell.angle_gamma   90.00
#
_symmetry.space_group_name_H-M   'P 1'
#
loop_
_entity.id
_entity.type
_entity.pdbx_description
1 polymer ?
#
loop_
_entity_poly.entity_id
_entity_poly.type
_entity_poly.pdbx_seq_one_letter_code
_entity_poly.pdbx_strand_id
1 'polypeptide(L)' 'MTNEKKTSRKKFRVAVSGVTADGREINGDMLKAAATSYNPSVYGARVNIEHILSPLPGSEFSAMGDVVG' A
#
# COMPACT_ATOMS: atom_id res chain seq x y z
N MET A 1 -3.87 14.20 32.14
CA MET A 1 -3.34 13.81 30.81
C MET A 1 -4.25 12.71 30.29
N THR A 2 -5.15 13.03 29.37
CA THR A 2 -6.12 12.08 28.80
C THR A 2 -5.39 11.05 27.95
N ASN A 3 -5.56 9.78 28.29
CA ASN A 3 -4.97 8.66 27.54
C ASN A 3 -5.80 8.47 26.26
N GLU A 4 -5.35 9.05 25.14
CA GLU A 4 -6.00 8.86 23.84
C GLU A 4 -5.89 7.40 23.40
N LYS A 5 -7.03 6.72 23.30
CA LYS A 5 -7.12 5.35 22.84
C LYS A 5 -6.83 5.31 21.33
N LYS A 6 -5.59 4.98 20.96
CA LYS A 6 -5.17 4.81 19.56
C LYS A 6 -6.08 3.79 18.87
N THR A 7 -6.95 4.24 17.97
CA THR A 7 -7.79 3.37 17.15
C THR A 7 -6.89 2.55 16.24
N SER A 8 -6.84 1.23 16.44
CA SER A 8 -6.08 0.35 15.55
C SER A 8 -6.78 0.31 14.19
N ARG A 9 -6.20 0.94 13.18
CA ARG A 9 -6.70 0.82 11.80
C ARG A 9 -6.51 -0.62 11.33
N LYS A 10 -7.54 -1.18 10.69
CA LYS A 10 -7.47 -2.50 10.07
C LYS A 10 -6.41 -2.48 8.97
N LYS A 11 -5.39 -3.34 9.07
CA LYS A 11 -4.42 -3.55 8.00
C LYS A 11 -5.08 -4.38 6.88
N PHE A 12 -4.81 -4.01 5.64
CA PHE A 12 -5.26 -4.74 4.45
C PHE A 12 -4.07 -5.38 3.74
N ARG A 13 -4.30 -6.54 3.13
CA ARG A 13 -3.28 -7.23 2.35
C ARG A 13 -3.22 -6.59 0.96
N VAL A 14 -2.04 -6.11 0.58
CA VAL A 14 -1.85 -5.37 -0.69
C VAL A 14 -1.54 -6.31 -1.86
N ALA A 15 -0.83 -7.43 -1.62
CA ALA A 15 -0.48 -8.39 -2.66
C ALA A 15 -0.32 -9.82 -2.11
N VAL A 16 -0.43 -10.81 -3.01
CA VAL A 16 -0.17 -12.24 -2.78
C VAL A 16 0.62 -12.77 -3.99
N SER A 17 1.45 -13.78 -3.79
CA SER A 17 2.13 -14.47 -4.89
C SER A 17 1.15 -15.25 -5.76
N GLY A 18 1.42 -15.33 -7.06
CA GLY A 18 0.62 -16.10 -8.02
C GLY A 18 0.28 -15.33 -9.28
N VAL A 19 -0.68 -15.86 -10.04
CA VAL A 19 -1.09 -15.34 -11.35
C VAL A 19 -1.88 -14.03 -11.20
N THR A 20 -1.55 -13.04 -12.02
CA THR A 20 -2.23 -11.74 -12.07
C THR A 20 -3.30 -11.72 -13.17
N ALA A 21 -4.22 -10.74 -13.11
CA ALA A 21 -5.32 -10.62 -14.06
C ALA A 21 -4.87 -10.46 -15.52
N ASP A 22 -3.65 -9.97 -15.75
CA ASP A 22 -3.05 -9.81 -17.08
C ASP A 22 -2.09 -10.96 -17.47
N GLY A 23 -2.11 -12.08 -16.73
CA GLY A 23 -1.40 -13.31 -17.08
C GLY A 23 0.07 -13.37 -16.69
N ARG A 24 0.60 -12.36 -15.97
CA ARG A 24 1.93 -12.42 -15.34
C ARG A 24 1.87 -13.22 -14.03
N GLU A 25 3.04 -13.52 -13.47
CA GLU A 25 3.15 -14.20 -12.18
C GLU A 25 3.99 -13.36 -11.20
N ILE A 26 3.45 -13.17 -9.99
CA ILE A 26 4.18 -12.58 -8.86
C ILE A 26 4.86 -13.71 -8.10
N ASN A 27 6.18 -13.83 -8.23
CA ASN A 27 6.96 -14.74 -7.40
C ASN A 27 7.00 -14.23 -5.95
N GLY A 28 6.80 -15.11 -4.97
CA GLY A 28 6.86 -14.78 -3.55
C GLY A 28 8.18 -14.14 -3.11
N ASP A 29 9.30 -14.47 -3.75
CA ASP A 29 10.59 -13.85 -3.44
C ASP A 29 10.65 -12.38 -3.87
N MET A 30 9.90 -11.98 -4.90
CA MET A 30 9.75 -10.56 -5.26
C MET A 30 9.04 -9.78 -4.14
N LEU A 31 8.01 -10.37 -3.52
CA LEU A 31 7.30 -9.73 -2.41
C LEU A 31 8.19 -9.58 -1.17
N LYS A 32 8.99 -10.62 -0.86
CA LYS A 32 9.96 -10.55 0.24
C LYS A 32 11.02 -9.48 -0.03
N ALA A 33 11.60 -9.46 -1.23
CA ALA A 33 12.58 -8.46 -1.62
C ALA A 33 12.02 -7.03 -1.53
N ALA A 34 10.79 -6.82 -2.03
CA ALA A 34 10.10 -5.54 -1.92
C ALA A 34 9.92 -5.11 -0.45
N ALA A 35 9.46 -6.02 0.41
CA ALA A 35 9.28 -5.72 1.84
C ALA A 35 10.61 -5.43 2.56
N THR A 36 11.69 -6.17 2.28
CA THR A 36 13.00 -5.96 2.91
C THR A 36 13.65 -4.65 2.47
N SER A 37 13.47 -4.26 1.21
CA SER A 37 14.07 -3.02 0.66
C SER A 37 13.31 -1.74 1.01
N TYR A 38 12.06 -1.85 1.48
CA TYR A 38 11.20 -0.69 1.70
C TYR A 38 11.53 0.04 3.01
N ASN A 39 11.98 1.29 2.88
CA ASN A 39 12.17 2.20 4.01
C ASN A 39 11.21 3.41 3.92
N PRO A 40 10.13 3.43 4.74
CA PRO A 40 9.17 4.54 4.78
C PRO A 40 9.76 5.90 5.13
N SER A 41 10.94 5.95 5.77
CA SER A 41 11.60 7.21 6.11
C SER A 41 12.27 7.87 4.91
N VAL A 42 12.56 7.09 3.86
CA VAL A 42 13.19 7.59 2.62
C VAL A 42 12.13 7.78 1.55
N TYR A 43 11.23 6.80 1.37
CA TYR A 43 10.16 6.85 0.36
C TYR A 43 8.85 6.32 0.93
N GLY A 44 7.77 7.07 0.76
CA GLY A 44 6.42 6.64 1.13
C GLY A 44 5.63 6.12 -0.08
N ALA A 45 5.13 4.89 0.00
CA ALA A 45 4.26 4.32 -1.02
C ALA A 45 2.77 4.55 -0.69
N ARG A 46 2.06 5.23 -1.60
CA ARG A 46 0.62 5.50 -1.55
C ARG A 46 -0.14 4.47 -2.41
N VAL A 47 -1.30 4.03 -1.95
CA VAL A 47 -2.18 3.13 -2.69
C VAL A 47 -3.15 3.96 -3.53
N ASN A 48 -3.04 3.87 -4.85
CA ASN A 48 -3.90 4.58 -5.80
C ASN A 48 -4.95 3.64 -6.40
N ILE A 49 -6.03 4.23 -6.90
CA ILE A 49 -7.03 3.53 -7.71
C ILE A 49 -6.59 3.56 -9.18
N GLU A 50 -6.54 2.40 -9.83
CA GLU A 50 -6.32 2.25 -11.29
C GLU A 50 -5.07 2.96 -11.84
N HIS A 51 -4.00 3.08 -11.03
CA HIS A 51 -2.75 3.78 -11.36
C HIS A 51 -2.85 5.30 -11.57
N ILE A 52 -3.98 5.92 -11.23
CA ILE A 52 -4.19 7.37 -11.43
C ILE A 52 -3.73 8.14 -10.18
N LEU A 53 -2.94 9.20 -10.37
CA LEU A 53 -2.68 10.20 -9.33
C LEU A 53 -3.62 11.39 -9.53
N SER A 54 -4.60 11.54 -8.64
CA SER A 54 -5.49 12.69 -8.70
C SER A 54 -4.77 13.99 -8.31
N PRO A 55 -4.98 15.10 -9.05
CA PRO A 55 -4.50 16.42 -8.65
C PRO A 55 -5.38 17.06 -7.56
N LEU A 56 -6.55 16.48 -7.26
CA LEU A 56 -7.51 17.03 -6.30
C LEU A 56 -7.69 16.08 -5.10
N PRO A 57 -7.58 16.57 -3.86
CA PRO A 57 -7.59 15.72 -2.67
C PRO A 57 -8.96 15.12 -2.31
N GLY A 58 -10.05 15.62 -2.89
CA GLY A 58 -11.41 15.13 -2.67
C GLY A 58 -11.97 14.30 -3.84
N SER A 59 -11.10 13.85 -4.74
CA SER A 59 -11.48 13.10 -5.92
C SER A 59 -11.75 11.62 -5.59
N GLU A 60 -12.61 10.98 -6.38
CA GLU A 60 -12.78 9.52 -6.41
C GLU A 60 -11.47 8.76 -6.71
N PHE A 61 -10.46 9.43 -7.28
CA PHE A 61 -9.13 8.86 -7.56
C PHE A 61 -8.05 9.32 -6.55
N SER A 62 -8.46 9.80 -5.38
CA SER A 62 -7.50 10.16 -4.32
C SER A 62 -6.79 8.91 -3.78
N ALA A 63 -5.59 9.08 -3.20
CA ALA A 63 -4.86 7.97 -2.59
C ALA A 63 -5.67 7.36 -1.43
N MET A 64 -5.84 6.04 -1.46
CA MET A 64 -6.69 5.29 -0.53
C MET A 64 -5.97 4.87 0.75
N GLY A 65 -4.67 5.10 0.84
CA GLY A 65 -3.89 4.82 2.04
C GLY A 65 -2.40 4.69 1.79
N ASP A 66 -1.71 4.26 2.84
CA ASP A 66 -0.25 4.15 2.89
C ASP A 66 0.19 2.72 3.12
N VAL A 67 1.26 2.31 2.43
CA VAL A 67 1.94 1.06 2.75
C VAL A 67 2.77 1.27 4.00
N VAL A 68 2.37 0.57 5.06
CA VAL A 68 3.01 0.59 6.38
C VAL A 68 3.53 -0.80 6.73
N GLY A 69 4.70 -0.86 7.37
CA GLY A 69 5.27 -2.08 7.97
C GLY A 69 4.40 -2.66 9.08
#